data_AF-A0A418Y8Y2-F1
#
_entry.id   AF-A0A418Y8Y2-F1
#
_cell.length_a   1.000
_cell.length_b   1.000
_cell.length_c   1.000
_cell.angle_alpha   90.00
_cell.angle_beta   90.00
_cell.angle_gamma   90.00
#
_symmetry.space_group_name_H-M   'P 1'
#
loop_
_entity.id
_entity.type
_entity.pdbx_description
1 polymer ?
#
loop_
_entity_poly.entity_id
_entity_poly.type
_entity_poly.pdbx_seq_one_letter_code
_entity_poly.pdbx_strand_id
1 'polypeptide(L)' 'AALAQSGLRRADIDGVLCGYATTFPHLMLATLLSEKLGLDPHYAHGMQMGGATGAAMVMLARELVRAGRCRRVLVV' A
#
# COMPACT_ATOMS: atom_id res chain seq x y z
N ALA A 1 12.61 -4.04 -2.54
CA ALA A 1 13.52 -3.69 -1.42
C ALA A 1 12.81 -3.75 -0.07
N ALA A 2 11.80 -2.91 0.18
CA ALA A 2 11.14 -2.80 1.49
C ALA A 2 10.63 -4.13 2.08
N LEU A 3 9.92 -4.95 1.29
CA LEU A 3 9.43 -6.26 1.75
C LEU A 3 10.54 -7.23 2.18
N ALA A 4 11.70 -7.18 1.52
CA ALA A 4 12.83 -8.03 1.88
C ALA A 4 13.54 -7.50 3.14
N GLN A 5 13.64 -6.17 3.27
CA GLN A 5 14.30 -5.50 4.40
C GLN A 5 13.49 -5.58 5.70
N SER A 6 12.16 -5.68 5.62
CA SER A 6 11.30 -5.74 6.81
C SER A 6 11.36 -7.08 7.56
N GLY A 7 11.87 -8.14 6.92
CA GLY A 7 11.85 -9.50 7.49
C GLY A 7 10.45 -10.10 7.66
N LEU A 8 9.42 -9.44 7.16
CA LEU A 8 8.03 -9.91 7.23
C LEU A 8 7.74 -10.90 6.11
N ARG A 9 6.84 -11.86 6.37
CA ARG A 9 6.31 -12.68 5.29
C ARG A 9 5.31 -11.86 4.48
N ARG A 10 5.12 -12.22 3.21
CA ARG A 10 4.12 -11.56 2.34
C ARG A 10 2.71 -11.59 2.95
N ALA A 11 2.34 -12.73 3.54
CA ALA A 11 1.08 -12.93 4.26
C ALA A 11 0.93 -12.10 5.54
N ASP A 12 2.00 -11.47 6.03
CA ASP A 12 1.92 -10.58 7.19
C ASP A 12 1.46 -9.17 6.80
N ILE A 13 1.46 -8.80 5.52
CA ILE A 13 1.02 -7.48 5.03
C ILE A 13 -0.49 -7.47 4.85
N ASP A 14 -1.18 -6.68 5.66
CA ASP A 14 -2.65 -6.63 5.69
C ASP A 14 -3.22 -5.31 5.13
N GLY A 15 -2.35 -4.38 4.72
CA GLY A 15 -2.71 -3.15 4.05
C GLY A 15 -1.75 -2.79 2.92
N VAL A 16 -2.27 -2.28 1.80
CA VAL A 16 -1.49 -1.74 0.69
C VAL A 16 -2.03 -0.37 0.29
N LEU A 17 -1.16 0.63 0.35
CA LEU A 17 -1.40 1.96 -0.21
C LEU A 17 -0.50 2.14 -1.43
N CYS A 18 -1.09 2.51 -2.55
CA CYS A 18 -0.37 2.70 -3.79
C CYS A 18 -0.66 4.09 -4.36
N GLY A 19 0.39 4.80 -4.76
CA GLY A 19 0.28 6.01 -5.57
C GLY A 19 -0.22 5.71 -6.97
N TYR A 20 -0.11 6.69 -7.85
CA TYR A 20 -0.41 6.51 -9.27
C TYR A 20 0.83 6.18 -10.08
N ALA A 21 0.62 5.47 -11.19
CA ALA A 21 1.64 5.28 -12.21
C ALA A 21 1.39 6.22 -13.39
N THR A 22 2.41 6.98 -13.78
CA THR A 22 2.37 7.82 -14.99
C THR A 22 2.56 7.01 -16.27
N THR A 23 3.12 5.81 -16.14
CA THR A 23 3.48 4.91 -17.25
C THR A 23 2.56 3.69 -17.35
N PHE A 24 1.61 3.54 -16.42
CA PHE A 24 0.75 2.37 -16.35
C PHE A 24 -0.68 2.75 -15.93
N PRO A 25 -1.59 3.00 -16.90
CA PRO A 25 -2.93 3.52 -16.63
C PRO A 25 -3.88 2.42 -16.17
N HIS A 26 -3.80 2.03 -14.90
CA HIS A 26 -4.68 1.01 -14.31
C HIS A 26 -5.47 1.59 -13.14
N LEU A 27 -6.80 1.44 -13.18
CA LEU A 27 -7.70 2.03 -12.18
C LEU A 27 -7.44 1.47 -10.77
N MET A 28 -7.26 0.15 -10.66
CA MET A 28 -7.10 -0.56 -9.39
C MET A 28 -5.63 -0.89 -9.12
N LEU A 29 -4.75 0.10 -9.16
CA LEU A 29 -3.30 -0.13 -9.13
C LEU A 29 -2.83 -0.82 -7.84
N ALA A 30 -3.42 -0.50 -6.69
CA ALA A 30 -3.11 -1.14 -5.41
C ALA A 30 -3.41 -2.65 -5.41
N THR A 31 -4.56 -3.06 -5.98
CA THR A 31 -4.94 -4.47 -6.08
C THR A 31 -4.04 -5.20 -7.07
N LEU A 32 -3.80 -4.61 -8.24
CA LEU A 32 -2.89 -5.19 -9.23
C LEU A 32 -1.47 -5.39 -8.69
N LEU A 33 -0.97 -4.40 -7.95
CA LEU A 33 0.34 -4.51 -7.30
C LEU A 33 0.35 -5.62 -6.25
N SER A 34 -0.74 -5.76 -5.48
CA SER A 34 -0.89 -6.83 -4.49
C SER A 34 -0.79 -8.20 -5.16
N GLU A 35 -1.51 -8.41 -6.26
CA GLU A 35 -1.44 -9.65 -7.06
C GLU A 35 -0.02 -9.92 -7.58
N LYS A 36 0.62 -8.92 -8.20
CA LYS A 36 1.99 -9.05 -8.73
C LYS A 36 3.01 -9.38 -7.64
N LEU A 37 2.76 -8.93 -6.41
CA LEU A 37 3.61 -9.18 -5.26
C LEU A 37 3.15 -10.38 -4.42
N GLY A 38 2.13 -11.14 -4.84
CA GLY A 38 1.60 -12.27 -4.07
C GLY A 38 1.20 -11.89 -2.64
N LEU A 39 0.61 -10.71 -2.49
CA LEU A 39 0.05 -10.19 -1.24
C LEU A 39 -1.46 -10.46 -1.22
N ASP A 40 -2.01 -10.65 -0.03
CA ASP A 40 -3.45 -10.82 0.20
C ASP A 40 -3.93 -9.83 1.28
N PRO A 41 -3.94 -8.51 0.99
CA PRO A 41 -4.25 -7.51 2.00
C PRO A 41 -5.76 -7.40 2.24
N HIS A 42 -6.15 -7.12 3.49
CA HIS A 42 -7.54 -6.82 3.85
C HIS A 42 -7.98 -5.41 3.43
N TYR A 43 -7.02 -4.55 3.06
CA TYR A 43 -7.24 -3.18 2.63
C TYR A 43 -6.24 -2.81 1.52
N ALA A 44 -6.74 -2.47 0.33
CA ALA A 44 -5.93 -2.00 -0.78
C ALA A 44 -6.52 -0.68 -1.31
N HIS A 45 -5.71 0.37 -1.40
CA HIS A 45 -6.18 1.70 -1.75
C HIS A 45 -5.21 2.44 -2.66
N GLY A 46 -5.71 2.89 -3.81
CA GLY A 46 -5.01 3.79 -4.72
C GLY A 46 -5.21 5.25 -4.33
N MET A 47 -4.17 6.06 -4.34
CA MET A 47 -4.21 7.45 -3.89
C MET A 47 -3.47 8.41 -4.83
N GLN A 48 -4.03 9.60 -5.02
CA GLN A 48 -3.41 10.67 -5.81
C GLN A 48 -3.58 12.03 -5.13
N MET A 49 -2.48 12.71 -4.84
CA MET A 49 -2.43 14.05 -4.24
C MET A 49 -1.25 14.87 -4.80
N GLY A 50 -0.94 14.70 -6.10
CA GLY A 50 0.22 15.33 -6.75
C GLY A 50 1.52 15.09 -5.97
N GLY A 51 2.31 16.15 -5.76
CA GLY A 51 3.57 16.08 -4.99
C GLY A 51 3.42 15.66 -3.53
N ALA A 52 2.21 15.75 -2.94
CA ALA A 52 1.95 15.36 -1.56
C ALA A 52 1.55 13.88 -1.40
N THR A 53 1.42 13.12 -2.49
CA THR A 53 0.90 11.73 -2.48
C THR A 53 1.64 10.86 -1.46
N GLY A 54 2.97 10.89 -1.44
CA GLY A 54 3.76 10.09 -0.50
C GLY A 54 3.48 10.41 0.97
N ALA A 55 3.48 11.70 1.34
CA ALA A 55 3.22 12.13 2.71
C ALA A 55 1.80 11.77 3.16
N ALA A 56 0.83 11.93 2.25
CA ALA A 56 -0.55 11.68 2.57
C ALA A 56 -0.87 10.16 2.66
N MET A 57 -0.17 9.29 1.91
CA MET A 57 -0.22 7.85 2.13
C MET A 57 0.35 7.45 3.49
N VAL A 58 1.45 8.06 3.94
CA VAL A 58 2.01 7.79 5.27
C VAL A 58 1.04 8.21 6.38
N MET A 59 0.40 9.37 6.23
CA MET A 59 -0.64 9.82 7.15
C MET A 59 -1.81 8.82 7.21
N LEU A 60 -2.32 8.39 6.05
CA LEU A 60 -3.40 7.40 5.99
C LEU A 60 -2.99 6.05 6.59
N ALA A 61 -1.78 5.57 6.32
CA ALA A 61 -1.26 4.34 6.92
C ALA A 61 -1.27 4.41 8.45
N ARG A 62 -0.87 5.56 9.03
CA ARG A 62 -0.95 5.80 10.47
C ARG A 62 -2.39 5.72 10.97
N GLU A 63 -3.36 6.32 10.27
CA GLU A 63 -4.77 6.26 10.68
C GLU A 63 -5.33 4.83 10.62
N LEU A 64 -5.01 4.08 9.56
CA LEU A 64 -5.43 2.68 9.43
C LEU A 64 -4.89 1.79 10.56
N VAL A 65 -3.63 2.02 10.97
CA VAL A 65 -3.02 1.32 12.10
C VAL A 65 -3.65 1.72 13.42
N ARG A 66 -3.87 3.02 13.66
CA ARG A 66 -4.48 3.52 14.90
C ARG A 66 -5.93 3.08 15.06
N ALA A 67 -6.68 3.00 13.97
CA ALA A 67 -8.05 2.51 13.96
C ALA A 67 -8.15 0.98 14.10
N GLY A 68 -7.02 0.26 14.09
CA GLY A 68 -7.00 -1.20 14.14
C GLY A 68 -7.47 -1.87 12.85
N ARG A 69 -7.58 -1.13 11.74
CA ARG A 69 -8.04 -1.67 10.46
C ARG A 69 -6.95 -2.49 9.75
N CYS A 70 -5.69 -2.11 9.94
CA CYS A 70 -4.49 -2.78 9.45
C CYS A 70 -3.43 -2.80 10.57
N ARG A 71 -2.49 -3.74 10.51
CA ARG A 71 -1.35 -3.84 11.41
C ARG A 71 -0.03 -3.54 10.70
N ARG A 72 0.11 -3.93 9.43
CA ARG A 72 1.33 -3.80 8.63
C ARG A 72 0.96 -3.35 7.23
N VAL A 73 1.22 -2.07 6.96
CA VAL A 73 0.85 -1.41 5.71
C VAL A 73 2.09 -1.24 4.82
N LEU A 74 2.01 -1.72 3.58
CA LEU A 74 2.99 -1.42 2.54
C LEU A 74 2.56 -0.14 1.80
N VAL A 75 3.48 0.81 1.67
CA VAL A 75 3.27 2.09 0.95
C VAL A 75 4.18 2.11 -0.28
N VAL A 76 3.61 2.36 -1.46
CA VAL A 76 4.30 2.30 -2.77
C VAL A 76 3.98 3.49 -3.65
#